data_AF-G9IM64-F1
#
_entry.id   AF-G9IM64-F1
#
_cell.length_a   1.000
_cell.length_b   1.000
_cell.length_c   1.000
_cell.angle_alpha   90.00
_cell.angle_beta   90.00
_cell.angle_gamma   90.00
#
_symmetry.space_group_name_H-M   'P 1'
#
loop_
_entity.id
_entity.type
_entity.pdbx_description
1 polymer ?
#
loop_
_entity_poly.entity_id
_entity_poly.type
_entity_poly.pdbx_seq_one_letter_code
_entity_poly.pdbx_strand_id
1 'polypeptide(L)'
;KQQIEDVIGIDASDAVMISAKTGLGVPDVLEAIVTRLPPPKGDKDATLKALLVDSWYDVYLGVVVLIRVVDGVMKKGQRIRMMGTGAAYDIERVGFFTPKMQQVEELGPGEIGFITAAIKEVADTRVGDTITDDRNPVKEMLPG
;
A
#
# COMPACT_ATOMS: atom_id res chain seq x y z
N LYS A 1 -17.44 -6.69 -24.30
CA LYS A 1 -17.50 -8.04 -23.70
C LYS A 1 -16.78 -9.03 -24.59
N GLN A 2 -17.23 -9.30 -25.82
CA GLN A 2 -16.56 -10.22 -26.76
C GLN A 2 -15.04 -10.01 -26.90
N GLN A 3 -14.57 -8.78 -27.13
CA GLN A 3 -13.11 -8.53 -27.24
C GLN A 3 -12.34 -8.81 -25.94
N ILE A 4 -12.96 -8.69 -24.76
CA ILE A 4 -12.32 -9.01 -23.47
C ILE A 4 -12.11 -10.52 -23.39
N GLU A 5 -13.11 -11.30 -23.79
CA GLU A 5 -13.03 -12.77 -23.82
C GLU A 5 -12.03 -13.25 -24.87
N ASP A 6 -12.11 -12.73 -26.11
CA ASP A 6 -11.28 -13.19 -27.22
C ASP A 6 -9.81 -12.79 -27.10
N VAL A 7 -9.53 -11.58 -26.57
CA VAL A 7 -8.17 -11.01 -26.54
C VAL A 7 -7.51 -11.20 -25.18
N ILE A 8 -8.23 -10.98 -24.08
CA ILE A 8 -7.68 -11.06 -22.72
C ILE A 8 -7.88 -12.47 -22.12
N GLY A 9 -8.92 -13.19 -22.55
CA GLY A 9 -9.20 -14.55 -22.06
C GLY A 9 -9.91 -14.60 -20.71
N ILE A 10 -10.63 -13.53 -20.34
CA ILE A 10 -11.39 -13.44 -19.08
C ILE A 10 -12.88 -13.42 -19.39
N ASP A 11 -13.68 -14.18 -18.63
CA ASP A 11 -15.13 -14.17 -18.72
C ASP A 11 -15.69 -12.76 -18.45
N ALA A 12 -16.35 -12.18 -19.45
CA ALA A 12 -16.91 -10.85 -19.40
C ALA A 12 -18.43 -10.86 -19.22
N SER A 13 -19.05 -12.02 -18.99
CA SER A 13 -20.48 -12.18 -18.76
C SER A 13 -20.97 -11.24 -17.65
N ASP A 14 -20.25 -11.24 -16.52
CA ASP A 14 -20.56 -10.42 -15.34
C ASP A 14 -19.87 -9.05 -15.32
N ALA A 15 -19.32 -8.60 -16.46
CA ALA A 15 -18.70 -7.28 -16.55
C ALA A 15 -19.75 -6.17 -16.33
N VAL A 16 -19.47 -5.31 -15.35
CA VAL A 16 -20.33 -4.18 -14.94
C VAL A 16 -20.29 -3.08 -16.00
N MET A 17 -21.45 -2.69 -16.50
CA MET A 17 -21.58 -1.63 -17.50
C MET A 17 -21.65 -0.27 -16.81
N ILE A 18 -20.66 0.59 -17.04
CA ILE A 18 -20.59 1.92 -16.40
C ILE A 18 -20.37 3.06 -17.37
N SER A 19 -20.70 4.28 -16.93
CA SER A 19 -20.40 5.51 -17.65
C SER A 19 -19.84 6.58 -16.72
N ALA A 20 -18.56 6.94 -16.90
CA ALA A 20 -17.91 7.99 -16.12
C ALA A 20 -18.55 9.38 -16.31
N LYS A 21 -19.14 9.65 -17.49
CA LYS A 21 -19.77 10.94 -17.80
C LYS A 21 -21.09 11.15 -17.05
N THR A 22 -21.88 10.10 -16.92
CA THR A 22 -23.24 10.18 -16.35
C THR A 22 -23.32 9.64 -14.93
N GLY A 23 -22.30 8.90 -14.48
CA GLY A 23 -22.30 8.19 -13.20
C GLY A 23 -23.07 6.87 -13.22
N LEU A 24 -23.60 6.44 -14.37
CA LEU A 24 -24.31 5.17 -14.51
C LEU A 24 -23.40 4.01 -14.07
N GLY A 25 -23.91 3.13 -13.22
CA GLY A 25 -23.25 1.89 -12.78
C GLY A 25 -22.10 2.07 -11.77
N VAL A 26 -21.85 3.27 -11.27
CA VAL A 26 -20.84 3.50 -10.21
C VAL A 26 -21.15 2.73 -8.92
N PRO A 27 -22.40 2.72 -8.39
CA PRO A 27 -22.73 1.90 -7.22
C PRO A 27 -22.51 0.41 -7.46
N ASP A 28 -22.83 -0.08 -8.65
CA ASP A 28 -22.67 -1.50 -9.01
C ASP A 28 -21.20 -1.92 -9.02
N VAL A 29 -20.30 -1.01 -9.43
CA VAL A 29 -18.84 -1.25 -9.34
C VAL A 29 -18.38 -1.33 -7.89
N LEU A 30 -18.86 -0.44 -7.02
CA LEU A 30 -18.52 -0.47 -5.60
C LEU A 30 -19.01 -1.78 -4.95
N GLU A 31 -20.23 -2.22 -5.27
CA GLU A 31 -20.77 -3.49 -4.79
C GLU A 31 -19.97 -4.70 -5.31
N ALA A 32 -19.60 -4.68 -6.59
CA ALA A 32 -18.75 -5.73 -7.18
C ALA A 32 -17.37 -5.80 -6.53
N ILE A 33 -16.77 -4.66 -6.16
CA ILE A 33 -15.49 -4.61 -5.44
C ILE A 33 -15.61 -5.32 -4.08
N VAL A 34 -16.68 -5.03 -3.31
CA VAL A 34 -16.87 -5.63 -1.98
C VAL A 34 -17.19 -7.13 -2.07
N THR A 35 -18.00 -7.54 -3.04
CA THR A 35 -18.50 -8.92 -3.13
C THR A 35 -17.57 -9.89 -3.87
N ARG A 36 -16.77 -9.39 -4.82
CA ARG A 36 -15.94 -10.24 -5.69
C ARG A 36 -14.46 -10.27 -5.28
N LEU A 37 -13.94 -9.22 -4.63
CA LEU A 37 -12.54 -9.21 -4.18
C LEU A 37 -12.39 -9.86 -2.80
N PRO A 38 -11.40 -10.74 -2.61
CA PRO A 38 -11.13 -11.29 -1.29
C PRO A 38 -10.58 -10.19 -0.36
N PRO A 39 -10.88 -10.25 0.95
CA PRO A 39 -10.26 -9.36 1.91
C PRO A 39 -8.75 -9.62 1.99
N PRO A 40 -7.95 -8.62 2.40
CA PRO A 40 -6.53 -8.83 2.66
C PRO A 40 -6.33 -9.85 3.77
N LYS A 41 -5.20 -10.54 3.72
CA LYS A 41 -4.74 -11.48 4.75
C LYS A 41 -3.47 -10.93 5.40
N GLY A 42 -3.25 -11.28 6.65
CA GLY A 42 -2.04 -10.95 7.39
C GLY A 42 -2.20 -11.17 8.88
N ASP A 43 -1.09 -11.28 9.59
CA ASP A 43 -1.06 -11.45 11.04
C ASP A 43 -0.61 -10.15 11.72
N LYS A 44 -1.42 -9.62 12.64
CA LYS A 44 -1.14 -8.37 13.37
C LYS A 44 0.04 -8.54 14.34
N ASP A 45 0.23 -9.74 14.89
CA ASP A 45 1.24 -10.01 15.91
C ASP A 45 2.59 -10.45 15.31
N ALA A 46 2.64 -10.64 13.99
CA ALA A 46 3.87 -10.93 13.27
C ALA A 46 4.79 -9.71 13.17
N THR A 47 6.05 -9.97 12.81
CA THR A 47 6.99 -8.91 12.46
C THR A 47 6.45 -8.07 11.30
N LEU A 48 6.62 -6.74 11.40
CA LEU A 48 6.24 -5.81 10.35
C LEU A 48 6.82 -6.23 8.99
N LYS A 49 5.94 -6.38 8.01
CA LYS A 49 6.27 -6.59 6.61
C LYS A 49 5.35 -5.72 5.78
N ALA A 50 5.88 -4.69 5.16
CA ALA A 50 5.12 -3.78 4.32
C ALA A 50 5.77 -3.64 2.92
N LEU A 51 4.93 -3.49 1.90
CA LEU A 51 5.35 -3.23 0.54
C LEU A 51 5.46 -1.73 0.30
N LEU A 52 6.57 -1.28 -0.26
CA LEU A 52 6.71 0.06 -0.81
C LEU A 52 6.00 0.14 -2.17
N VAL A 53 4.84 0.77 -2.21
CA VAL A 53 3.99 0.85 -3.40
C VAL A 53 4.41 1.99 -4.31
N ASP A 54 4.70 3.16 -3.72
CA ASP A 54 5.15 4.34 -4.45
C ASP A 54 5.90 5.29 -3.49
N SER A 55 6.67 6.23 -4.02
CA SER A 55 7.28 7.29 -3.24
C SER A 55 7.46 8.55 -4.06
N TRP A 56 7.27 9.71 -3.43
CA TRP A 56 7.47 11.00 -4.07
C TRP A 56 8.02 12.02 -3.07
N TYR A 57 8.61 13.09 -3.61
CA TYR A 57 9.12 14.18 -2.80
C TYR A 57 8.01 15.21 -2.52
N ASP A 58 7.83 15.54 -1.24
CA ASP A 58 7.03 16.67 -0.77
C ASP A 58 7.96 17.76 -0.24
N VAL A 59 7.66 19.01 -0.58
CA VAL A 59 8.51 20.17 -0.27
C VAL A 59 8.68 20.43 1.23
N TYR A 60 7.73 19.99 2.06
CA TYR A 60 7.72 20.21 3.51
C TYR A 60 7.99 18.93 4.28
N LEU A 61 7.51 17.79 3.79
CA LEU A 61 7.60 16.51 4.49
C LEU A 61 8.81 15.66 4.07
N GLY A 62 9.55 16.08 3.04
CA GLY A 62 10.59 15.26 2.42
C GLY A 62 9.98 14.13 1.61
N VAL A 63 10.64 12.97 1.55
CA VAL A 63 10.08 11.82 0.81
C VAL A 63 8.89 11.23 1.59
N VAL A 64 7.75 11.21 0.93
CA VAL A 64 6.54 10.51 1.36
C VAL A 64 6.52 9.14 0.70
N VAL A 65 6.31 8.10 1.49
CA VAL A 65 6.32 6.72 1.02
C VAL A 65 4.92 6.14 1.17
N LEU A 66 4.31 5.72 0.06
CA LEU A 66 3.05 4.98 0.05
C LEU A 66 3.35 3.51 0.26
N ILE A 67 2.69 2.92 1.26
CA ILE A 67 2.95 1.56 1.70
C ILE A 67 1.67 0.76 1.80
N ARG A 68 1.80 -0.55 1.64
CA ARG A 68 0.77 -1.54 2.00
C ARG A 68 1.31 -2.46 3.07
N VAL A 69 0.66 -2.53 4.22
CA VAL A 69 1.06 -3.46 5.28
C VAL A 69 0.57 -4.87 4.91
N VAL A 70 1.47 -5.85 4.91
CA VAL A 70 1.14 -7.26 4.67
C VAL A 70 1.03 -8.00 5.99
N ASP A 71 2.02 -7.85 6.87
CA ASP A 71 2.04 -8.45 8.21
C ASP A 71 2.53 -7.40 9.24
N GLY A 72 2.18 -7.62 10.50
CA GLY A 72 2.55 -6.78 11.62
C GLY A 72 1.83 -5.42 11.62
N VAL A 73 2.41 -4.48 12.37
CA VAL A 73 1.84 -3.13 12.53
C VAL A 73 2.92 -2.09 12.35
N MET A 74 2.59 -1.03 11.62
CA MET A 74 3.45 0.13 11.39
C MET A 74 2.97 1.31 12.23
N LYS A 75 3.85 1.86 13.08
CA LYS A 75 3.48 2.94 14.02
C LYS A 75 4.45 4.11 13.97
N LYS A 76 3.96 5.28 14.37
CA LYS A 76 4.82 6.44 14.62
C LYS A 76 5.90 6.11 15.67
N GLY A 77 7.13 6.56 15.42
CA GLY A 77 8.29 6.36 16.28
C GLY A 77 8.96 4.99 16.15
N GLN A 78 8.41 4.09 15.32
CA GLN A 78 9.04 2.80 15.04
C GLN A 78 10.25 3.00 14.14
N ARG A 79 11.33 2.29 14.46
CA ARG A 79 12.54 2.20 13.63
C ARG A 79 12.34 1.13 12.58
N ILE A 80 12.29 1.53 11.31
CA ILE A 80 12.09 0.63 10.17
C ILE A 80 13.33 0.54 9.30
N ARG A 81 13.43 -0.56 8.55
CA ARG A 81 14.48 -0.82 7.57
C ARG A 81 13.86 -1.11 6.21
N MET A 82 14.37 -0.43 5.20
CA MET A 82 14.18 -0.78 3.79
C MET A 82 15.12 -1.95 3.50
N MET A 83 14.60 -3.13 3.17
CA MET A 83 15.43 -4.33 3.04
C MET A 83 16.34 -4.29 1.81
N GLY A 84 15.87 -3.74 0.69
CA GLY A 84 16.59 -3.68 -0.56
C GLY A 84 17.74 -2.68 -0.56
N THR A 85 17.63 -1.58 0.19
CA THR A 85 18.72 -0.60 0.35
C THR A 85 19.51 -0.78 1.64
N GLY A 86 18.95 -1.48 2.64
CA GLY A 86 19.51 -1.61 3.98
C GLY A 86 19.40 -0.35 4.83
N ALA A 87 18.80 0.72 4.29
CA ALA A 87 18.66 2.00 4.98
C ALA A 87 17.61 1.90 6.10
N ALA A 88 17.86 2.58 7.21
CA ALA A 88 17.01 2.53 8.39
C ALA A 88 16.64 3.93 8.89
N TYR A 89 15.36 4.13 9.20
CA TYR A 89 14.79 5.42 9.58
C TYR A 89 13.76 5.27 10.70
N ASP A 90 13.50 6.35 11.42
CA ASP A 90 12.44 6.42 12.41
C ASP A 90 11.20 7.06 11.79
N ILE A 91 10.05 6.39 11.92
CA ILE A 91 8.79 6.90 11.37
C ILE A 91 8.37 8.16 12.14
N GLU A 92 8.25 9.29 11.44
CA GLU A 92 7.74 10.54 12.02
C GLU A 92 6.22 10.61 11.98
N ARG A 93 5.63 10.16 10.87
CA ARG A 93 4.18 10.17 10.64
C ARG A 93 3.75 8.89 9.95
N VAL A 94 2.57 8.44 10.30
CA VAL A 94 1.83 7.36 9.65
C VAL A 94 0.39 7.82 9.43
N GLY A 95 -0.20 7.46 8.30
CA GLY A 95 -1.50 7.99 7.89
C GLY A 95 -2.07 7.32 6.66
N PHE A 96 -3.27 7.74 6.26
CA PHE A 96 -3.89 7.37 4.98
C PHE A 96 -4.45 8.60 4.27
N PHE A 97 -4.99 8.43 3.06
CA PHE A 97 -5.55 9.52 2.25
C PHE A 97 -7.07 9.46 2.13
N THR A 98 -7.75 10.58 2.35
CA THR A 98 -9.22 10.70 2.18
C THR A 98 -9.70 12.03 1.56
N PRO A 99 -9.28 12.46 0.35
CA PRO A 99 -8.01 12.33 -0.39
C PRO A 99 -6.86 13.17 0.19
N LYS A 100 -7.14 13.97 1.22
CA LYS A 100 -6.10 14.68 1.99
C LYS A 100 -5.44 13.70 2.97
N MET A 101 -4.22 14.02 3.40
CA MET A 101 -3.53 13.24 4.42
C MET A 101 -4.28 13.30 5.75
N GLN A 102 -4.61 12.13 6.30
CA GLN A 102 -5.10 11.96 7.65
C GLN A 102 -4.09 11.12 8.42
N GLN A 103 -3.58 11.66 9.53
CA GLN A 103 -2.65 10.94 10.40
C GLN A 103 -3.42 9.98 11.31
N VAL A 104 -2.84 8.81 11.54
CA VAL A 104 -3.33 7.80 12.47
C VAL A 104 -2.21 7.37 13.40
N GLU A 105 -2.53 6.58 14.41
CA GLU A 105 -1.53 6.04 15.35
C GLU A 105 -0.78 4.84 14.76
N GLU A 106 -1.50 4.01 14.00
CA GLU A 106 -0.95 2.78 13.43
C GLU A 106 -1.64 2.40 12.11
N LEU A 107 -0.92 1.67 11.26
CA LEU A 107 -1.46 0.91 10.13
C LEU A 107 -1.22 -0.58 10.36
N GLY A 108 -2.29 -1.38 10.23
CA GLY A 108 -2.29 -2.83 10.41
C GLY A 108 -2.37 -3.61 9.10
N PRO A 109 -2.39 -4.96 9.17
CA PRO A 109 -2.36 -5.82 7.99
C PRO A 109 -3.50 -5.54 7.01
N GLY A 110 -3.15 -5.39 5.73
CA GLY A 110 -4.08 -5.10 4.66
C GLY A 110 -4.32 -3.61 4.40
N GLU A 111 -3.97 -2.73 5.33
CA GLU A 111 -4.16 -1.29 5.17
C GLU A 111 -3.12 -0.69 4.21
N ILE A 112 -3.57 0.30 3.44
CA ILE A 112 -2.73 1.12 2.56
C ILE A 112 -2.70 2.53 3.14
N GLY A 113 -1.50 3.07 3.25
CA GLY A 113 -1.29 4.39 3.81
C GLY A 113 0.06 4.95 3.43
N PHE A 114 0.48 6.00 4.13
CA PHE A 114 1.77 6.63 3.92
C PHE A 114 2.57 6.69 5.22
N ILE A 115 3.88 6.82 5.04
CA ILE A 115 4.79 7.25 6.09
C ILE A 115 5.68 8.40 5.64
N THR A 116 6.19 9.15 6.62
CA THR A 116 7.34 10.04 6.47
C THR A 116 8.37 9.69 7.53
N ALA A 117 9.65 9.71 7.16
CA ALA A 117 10.73 9.27 8.05
C ALA A 117 12.03 10.09 7.87
N ALA A 118 11.88 11.40 7.59
CA ALA A 118 13.00 12.32 7.30
C ALA A 118 13.97 11.82 6.20
N ILE A 119 13.46 11.04 5.26
CA ILE A 119 14.22 10.49 4.14
C ILE A 119 14.55 11.64 3.19
N LYS A 120 15.84 11.79 2.85
CA LYS A 120 16.34 12.89 2.01
C LYS A 120 16.33 12.54 0.53
N GLU A 121 16.64 11.29 0.19
CA GLU A 121 16.77 10.85 -1.20
C GLU A 121 15.75 9.75 -1.51
N VAL A 122 14.99 9.95 -2.61
CA VAL A 122 14.04 8.95 -3.12
C VAL A 122 14.77 7.65 -3.55
N ALA A 123 16.08 7.72 -3.80
CA ALA A 123 16.90 6.55 -4.10
C ALA A 123 16.94 5.51 -2.96
N ASP A 124 16.69 5.94 -1.72
CA ASP A 124 16.60 5.07 -0.54
C ASP A 124 15.24 4.35 -0.46
N THR A 125 14.24 4.81 -1.22
CA THR A 125 12.85 4.31 -1.25
C THR A 125 12.51 3.67 -2.59
N ARG A 126 13.08 2.49 -2.86
CA ARG A 126 12.84 1.78 -4.12
C ARG A 126 11.43 1.20 -4.17
N VAL A 127 10.67 1.54 -5.21
CA VAL A 127 9.35 0.94 -5.45
C VAL A 127 9.48 -0.57 -5.59
N GLY A 128 8.64 -1.31 -4.87
CA GLY A 128 8.70 -2.77 -4.75
C GLY A 128 9.51 -3.27 -3.55
N ASP A 129 10.23 -2.41 -2.83
CA ASP A 129 11.01 -2.83 -1.66
C ASP A 129 10.11 -3.30 -0.50
N THR A 130 10.68 -4.13 0.37
CA THR A 130 10.09 -4.57 1.63
C THR A 130 10.57 -3.72 2.78
N ILE A 131 9.63 -3.16 3.53
CA ILE A 131 9.87 -2.42 4.76
C ILE A 131 9.59 -3.35 5.95
N THR A 132 10.53 -3.42 6.87
CA THR A 132 10.43 -4.26 8.07
C THR A 132 10.85 -3.49 9.33
N ASP A 133 10.56 -4.05 10.51
CA ASP A 133 11.14 -3.57 11.76
C ASP A 133 12.68 -3.72 11.73
N ASP A 134 13.41 -2.69 12.16
CA ASP A 134 14.89 -2.69 12.11
C ASP A 134 15.52 -3.60 13.18
N ARG A 135 14.86 -3.77 14.33
CA ARG A 135 15.38 -4.56 15.46
C ARG A 135 15.06 -6.04 15.33
N ASN A 136 13.93 -6.35 14.69
CA ASN A 136 13.52 -7.71 14.41
C ASN A 136 13.11 -7.83 12.94
N PRO A 137 14.06 -7.82 11.98
CA PRO A 137 13.71 -7.83 10.56
C PRO A 137 13.14 -9.19 10.12
N VAL A 138 12.22 -9.17 9.15
CA VAL A 138 11.79 -10.40 8.48
C VAL A 138 12.95 -11.05 7.72
N LYS A 139 12.89 -12.38 7.60
CA LYS A 139 13.97 -13.17 6.95
C LYS A 139 13.94 -13.09 5.43
N GLU A 140 12.74 -12.95 4.87
CA GLU A 140 12.50 -12.98 3.42
C GLU A 140 11.75 -11.72 3.02
N MET A 141 12.23 -11.10 1.93
CA MET A 141 11.55 -9.98 1.28
C MET A 141 10.26 -10.47 0.60
N LEU A 142 9.32 -9.55 0.40
CA LEU A 142 8.21 -9.79 -0.51
C LEU A 142 8.76 -10.05 -1.91
N PRO A 143 8.12 -10.96 -2.68
CA PRO A 143 8.54 -11.25 -4.05
C PRO A 143 8.30 -10.02 -4.94
N GLY A 144 9.31 -9.65 -5.73
CA GLY A 144 9.30 -8.48 -6.61
C GLY A 144 10.67 -7.83 -6.66
#